data_AF-A0A6N8B8L5-F1
#
_entry.id   AF-A0A6N8B8L5-F1
#
_cell.length_a   1.000
_cell.length_b   1.000
_cell.length_c   1.000
_cell.angle_alpha   90.00
_cell.angle_beta   90.00
_cell.angle_gamma   90.00
#
_symmetry.space_group_name_H-M   'P 1'
#
loop_
_entity.id
_entity.type
_entity.pdbx_description
1 polymer ?
#
loop_
_entity_poly.entity_id
_entity_poly.type
_entity_poly.pdbx_seq_one_letter_code
_entity_poly.pdbx_strand_id
1 'polypeptide(L)'
;MLPILNTKVQDQEYLTRIIMAKVTTELLIAQADIYGIEVETETLPDGLLGKANAEIKTITMNTSIEHISRLYKCVLAEEIGHILYPPRPGHVRYHSTGFVNLHFNQRGNTKIIVAQDERKALDWATSILIPDVEFDRIMEAGNYTIWEITERFDVERWLVDHKIGRYRRKEMDQGRKVKWRDIIKRSI
;
A
#
# COMPACT_ATOMS: atom_id res chain seq x y z
N MET A 1 17.11 2.05 50.79
CA MET A 1 16.55 0.99 49.90
C MET A 1 15.83 1.71 48.78
N LEU A 2 16.49 1.94 47.63
CA LEU A 2 15.88 2.61 46.47
C LEU A 2 15.16 1.55 45.61
N PRO A 3 13.96 1.83 45.09
CA PRO A 3 13.24 0.85 44.28
C PRO A 3 13.88 0.75 42.89
N ILE A 4 14.49 -0.39 42.59
CA ILE A 4 14.90 -0.80 41.25
C ILE A 4 13.69 -1.44 40.58
N LEU A 5 12.70 -0.64 40.19
CA LEU A 5 11.54 -1.08 39.42
C LEU A 5 11.14 0.05 38.48
N ASN A 6 11.64 0.06 37.23
CA ASN A 6 10.80 0.35 36.04
C ASN A 6 11.49 0.39 34.66
N THR A 7 12.80 0.17 34.52
CA THR A 7 13.47 0.43 33.23
C THR A 7 13.05 -0.53 32.10
N LYS A 8 12.87 -1.83 32.38
CA LYS A 8 12.49 -2.82 31.35
C LYS A 8 11.09 -2.64 30.77
N VAL A 9 10.13 -2.13 31.55
CA VAL A 9 8.74 -1.93 31.08
C VAL A 9 8.67 -0.68 30.19
N GLN A 10 9.39 0.39 30.55
CA GLN A 10 9.51 1.58 29.71
C GLN A 10 10.22 1.29 28.38
N ASP A 11 11.25 0.46 28.38
CA ASP A 11 11.96 0.08 27.15
C ASP A 11 11.06 -0.74 26.20
N GLN A 12 10.22 -1.62 26.74
CA GLN A 12 9.31 -2.43 25.93
C GLN A 12 8.14 -1.61 25.36
N GLU A 13 7.62 -0.64 26.12
CA GLU A 13 6.58 0.28 25.64
C GLU A 13 7.15 1.27 24.60
N TYR A 14 8.37 1.75 24.78
CA TYR A 14 9.08 2.60 23.81
C TYR A 14 9.39 1.86 22.52
N LEU A 15 9.91 0.62 22.60
CA LEU A 15 10.11 -0.24 21.43
C LEU A 15 8.79 -0.58 20.75
N THR A 16 7.72 -0.80 21.50
CA THR A 16 6.39 -0.99 20.91
C THR A 16 5.93 0.27 20.19
N ARG A 17 6.11 1.47 20.76
CA ARG A 17 5.78 2.74 20.10
C ARG A 17 6.62 3.02 18.86
N ILE A 18 7.89 2.64 18.83
CA ILE A 18 8.76 2.74 17.64
C ILE A 18 8.35 1.72 16.57
N ILE A 19 8.11 0.47 16.96
CA ILE A 19 7.69 -0.61 16.04
C ILE A 19 6.28 -0.34 15.50
N MET A 20 5.43 0.35 16.26
CA MET A 20 4.07 0.73 15.88
C MET A 20 3.95 2.16 15.34
N ALA A 21 5.06 2.85 15.09
CA ALA A 21 5.02 4.17 14.48
C ALA A 21 4.42 4.03 13.07
N LYS A 22 3.21 4.58 12.90
CA LYS A 22 2.54 4.60 11.60
C LYS A 22 3.38 5.39 10.62
N VAL A 23 3.57 4.85 9.42
CA VAL A 23 4.18 5.61 8.32
C VAL A 23 3.29 6.82 8.04
N THR A 24 3.89 8.02 8.04
CA THR A 24 3.20 9.28 7.74
C THR A 24 3.49 9.71 6.31
N THR A 25 2.71 10.68 5.80
CA THR A 25 2.96 11.26 4.48
C THR A 25 4.33 11.92 4.40
N GLU A 26 4.76 12.62 5.46
CA GLU A 26 6.05 13.31 5.53
C GLU A 26 7.22 12.31 5.45
N LEU A 27 7.08 11.14 6.08
CA LEU A 27 8.06 10.08 5.96
C LEU A 27 8.15 9.52 4.53
N LEU A 28 7.02 9.39 3.83
CA LEU A 28 7.02 8.98 2.42
C LEU A 28 7.65 10.05 1.52
N ILE A 29 7.38 11.33 1.76
CA ILE A 29 7.99 12.44 1.01
C ILE A 29 9.50 12.44 1.23
N ALA A 30 9.96 12.37 2.48
CA ALA A 30 11.39 12.28 2.79
C ALA A 30 12.05 11.03 2.15
N GLN A 31 11.31 9.92 2.09
CA GLN A 31 11.78 8.70 1.42
C GLN A 31 11.86 8.87 -0.11
N ALA A 32 10.90 9.58 -0.71
CA ALA A 32 10.89 9.93 -2.14
C ALA A 32 12.10 10.83 -2.47
N ASP A 33 12.37 11.84 -1.64
CA ASP A 33 13.53 12.73 -1.77
C ASP A 33 14.85 11.94 -1.76
N ILE A 34 14.99 10.96 -0.84
CA ILE A 34 16.17 10.08 -0.78
C ILE A 34 16.35 9.28 -2.08
N TYR A 35 15.26 8.90 -2.74
CA TYR A 35 15.29 8.19 -4.02
C TYR A 35 15.49 9.14 -5.23
N GLY A 36 15.56 10.44 -4.99
CA GLY A 36 15.61 11.48 -6.02
C GLY A 36 14.31 11.54 -6.82
N ILE A 37 13.18 11.38 -6.14
CA ILE A 37 11.84 11.46 -6.72
C ILE A 37 11.24 12.81 -6.33
N GLU A 38 10.88 13.62 -7.31
CA GLU A 38 10.18 14.88 -7.09
C GLU A 38 8.68 14.61 -6.93
N VAL A 39 8.06 15.19 -5.89
CA VAL A 39 6.62 15.09 -5.64
C VAL A 39 6.00 16.47 -5.78
N GLU A 40 5.10 16.61 -6.74
CA GLU A 40 4.37 17.85 -7.04
C GLU A 40 2.86 17.60 -6.97
N THR A 41 2.08 18.68 -6.95
CA THR A 41 0.61 18.61 -6.98
C THR A 41 0.04 19.42 -8.12
N GLU A 42 -0.95 18.85 -8.81
CA GLU A 42 -1.68 19.53 -9.88
C GLU A 42 -3.14 19.04 -9.96
N THR A 43 -3.98 19.75 -10.72
CA THR A 43 -5.32 19.26 -11.02
C THR A 43 -5.24 18.18 -12.11
N LEU A 44 -5.43 16.92 -11.73
CA LEU A 44 -5.44 15.79 -12.66
C LEU A 44 -6.85 15.53 -13.22
N PRO A 45 -6.97 14.87 -14.39
CA PRO A 45 -8.26 14.45 -14.95
C PRO A 45 -9.11 13.62 -13.98
N ASP A 46 -10.43 13.69 -14.13
CA ASP A 46 -11.38 12.97 -13.27
C ASP A 46 -11.04 11.48 -13.14
N GLY A 47 -10.96 11.04 -11.88
CA GLY A 47 -10.64 9.66 -11.52
C GLY A 47 -9.15 9.36 -11.37
N LEU A 48 -8.25 10.25 -11.80
CA LEU A 48 -6.80 10.13 -11.64
C LEU A 48 -6.36 10.81 -10.34
N LEU A 49 -5.93 10.02 -9.36
CA LEU A 49 -5.54 10.52 -8.03
C LEU A 49 -4.03 10.83 -7.91
N GLY A 50 -3.22 10.14 -8.73
CA GLY A 50 -1.78 10.30 -8.81
C GLY A 50 -1.28 9.86 -10.18
N LYS A 51 -0.06 10.27 -10.51
CA LYS A 51 0.63 9.88 -11.73
C LYS A 51 2.15 9.88 -11.51
N ALA A 52 2.77 8.72 -11.69
CA ALA A 52 4.22 8.57 -11.73
C ALA A 52 4.80 8.68 -13.16
N ASN A 53 5.89 9.43 -13.30
CA ASN A 53 6.76 9.43 -14.47
C ASN A 53 8.15 8.91 -14.07
N ALA A 54 8.40 7.63 -14.31
CA ALA A 54 9.64 6.97 -13.92
C ALA A 54 10.88 7.42 -14.70
N GLU A 55 10.71 7.99 -15.91
CA GLU A 55 11.84 8.44 -16.74
C GLU A 55 12.54 9.65 -16.13
N ILE A 56 11.75 10.61 -15.63
CA ILE A 56 12.25 11.84 -14.98
C ILE A 56 12.15 11.80 -13.45
N LYS A 57 11.63 10.69 -12.89
CA LYS A 57 11.38 10.50 -11.45
C LYS A 57 10.50 11.59 -10.82
N THR A 58 9.36 11.86 -11.44
CA THR A 58 8.38 12.81 -10.90
C THR A 58 7.08 12.09 -10.58
N ILE A 59 6.48 12.42 -9.44
CA ILE A 59 5.13 12.01 -9.05
C ILE A 59 4.27 13.26 -8.98
N THR A 60 3.16 13.25 -9.70
CA THR A 60 2.17 14.30 -9.66
C THR A 60 0.93 13.81 -8.93
N MET A 61 0.56 14.47 -7.84
CA MET A 61 -0.58 14.13 -6.99
C MET A 61 -1.78 15.05 -7.29
N ASN A 62 -3.00 14.52 -7.26
CA ASN A 62 -4.19 15.33 -7.51
C ASN A 62 -4.47 16.27 -6.32
N THR A 63 -4.63 17.57 -6.58
CA THR A 63 -4.98 18.59 -5.56
C THR A 63 -6.26 18.24 -4.79
N SER A 64 -7.20 17.54 -5.41
CA SER A 64 -8.47 17.13 -4.78
C SER A 64 -8.32 16.17 -3.60
N ILE A 65 -7.17 15.50 -3.44
CA ILE A 65 -6.94 14.55 -2.34
C ILE A 65 -5.93 15.04 -1.29
N GLU A 66 -5.33 16.22 -1.46
CA GLU A 66 -4.34 16.78 -0.53
C GLU A 66 -4.83 16.86 0.92
N HIS A 67 -6.12 17.16 1.10
CA HIS A 67 -6.75 17.28 2.42
C HIS A 67 -7.21 15.94 3.01
N ILE A 68 -7.14 14.85 2.24
CA ILE A 68 -7.55 13.50 2.66
C ILE A 68 -6.29 12.70 2.99
N SER A 69 -5.69 12.99 4.15
CA SER A 69 -4.36 12.48 4.54
C SER A 69 -4.16 10.97 4.31
N ARG A 70 -5.13 10.14 4.73
CA ARG A 70 -5.09 8.67 4.54
C ARG A 70 -5.01 8.28 3.07
N LEU A 71 -5.88 8.87 2.24
CA LEU A 71 -5.92 8.61 0.80
C LEU A 71 -4.64 9.10 0.11
N TYR A 72 -4.22 10.32 0.39
CA TYR A 72 -3.00 10.91 -0.15
C TYR A 72 -1.78 10.04 0.13
N LYS A 73 -1.62 9.60 1.39
CA LYS A 73 -0.54 8.70 1.81
C LYS A 73 -0.54 7.38 1.03
N CYS A 74 -1.71 6.77 0.85
CA CYS A 74 -1.84 5.49 0.16
C CYS A 74 -1.51 5.62 -1.33
N VAL A 75 -2.01 6.67 -1.99
CA VAL A 75 -1.73 6.96 -3.40
C VAL A 75 -0.25 7.29 -3.58
N LEU A 76 0.33 8.15 -2.74
CA LEU A 76 1.76 8.50 -2.83
C LEU A 76 2.66 7.26 -2.71
N ALA A 77 2.35 6.35 -1.78
CA ALA A 77 3.10 5.10 -1.66
C ALA A 77 2.98 4.23 -2.92
N GLU A 78 1.81 4.15 -3.54
CA GLU A 78 1.65 3.44 -4.81
C GLU A 78 2.47 4.08 -5.94
N GLU A 79 2.42 5.40 -6.07
CA GLU A 79 3.16 6.12 -7.11
C GLU A 79 4.68 6.01 -6.94
N ILE A 80 5.20 6.03 -5.71
CA ILE A 80 6.63 5.71 -5.46
C ILE A 80 6.93 4.28 -5.92
N GLY A 81 6.02 3.34 -5.66
CA GLY A 81 6.10 1.98 -6.18
C GLY A 81 6.18 1.92 -7.71
N HIS A 82 5.43 2.78 -8.41
CA HIS A 82 5.50 2.91 -9.87
C HIS A 82 6.83 3.51 -10.37
N ILE A 83 7.47 4.41 -9.62
CA ILE A 83 8.81 4.90 -9.98
C ILE A 83 9.86 3.79 -9.81
N LEU A 84 9.78 3.01 -8.73
CA LEU A 84 10.77 1.96 -8.42
C LEU A 84 10.58 0.69 -9.27
N TYR A 85 9.34 0.38 -9.64
CA TYR A 85 8.97 -0.77 -10.45
C TYR A 85 8.12 -0.32 -11.64
N PRO A 86 8.72 0.41 -12.60
CA PRO A 86 7.97 1.01 -13.70
C PRO A 86 7.26 -0.02 -14.56
N PRO A 87 6.06 0.31 -15.07
CA PRO A 87 5.36 -0.55 -16.00
C PRO A 87 6.18 -0.72 -17.28
N ARG A 88 5.99 -1.86 -17.96
CA ARG A 88 6.67 -2.12 -19.23
C ARG A 88 6.24 -1.08 -20.28
N PRO A 89 7.14 -0.63 -21.18
CA PRO A 89 6.79 0.32 -22.23
C PRO A 89 5.53 -0.12 -23.00
N GLY A 90 4.63 0.83 -23.26
CA GLY A 90 3.35 0.60 -23.92
C GLY A 90 2.22 0.04 -23.05
N HIS A 91 2.43 -0.12 -21.73
CA HIS A 91 1.45 -0.74 -20.81
C HIS A 91 1.16 0.12 -19.56
N VAL A 92 1.11 1.43 -19.72
CA VAL A 92 0.82 2.35 -18.61
C VAL A 92 -0.68 2.32 -18.30
N ARG A 93 -1.01 1.93 -17.07
CA ARG A 93 -2.33 2.19 -16.50
C ARG A 93 -2.19 3.40 -15.60
N TYR A 94 -2.82 4.49 -16.02
CA TYR A 94 -3.16 5.60 -15.14
C TYR A 94 -4.35 5.14 -14.28
N HIS A 95 -4.48 5.57 -13.03
CA HIS A 95 -5.71 5.37 -12.24
C HIS A 95 -6.91 5.96 -13.00
N SER A 96 -7.49 5.19 -13.91
CA SER A 96 -8.47 5.67 -14.86
C SER A 96 -9.60 4.65 -14.90
N THR A 97 -10.77 5.12 -14.52
CA THR A 97 -12.05 4.41 -14.54
C THR A 97 -12.50 4.05 -15.97
N GLY A 98 -11.75 4.45 -17.00
CA GLY A 98 -12.12 4.44 -18.42
C GLY A 98 -11.62 3.27 -19.28
N PHE A 99 -11.29 2.11 -18.74
CA PHE A 99 -10.76 0.96 -19.53
C PHE A 99 -11.79 0.27 -20.46
N VAL A 100 -12.94 0.89 -20.71
CA VAL A 100 -14.08 0.30 -21.45
C VAL A 100 -13.86 0.31 -22.98
N ASN A 101 -12.82 0.98 -23.50
CA ASN A 101 -12.72 1.32 -24.95
C ASN A 101 -11.67 0.59 -25.82
N LEU A 102 -10.88 -0.38 -25.33
CA LEU A 102 -9.87 -1.08 -26.18
C LEU A 102 -10.47 -2.26 -27.00
N HIS A 103 -9.82 -2.82 -28.04
CA HIS A 103 -10.36 -3.98 -28.82
C HIS A 103 -10.24 -5.34 -28.08
N PHE A 104 -11.23 -6.24 -28.20
CA PHE A 104 -11.43 -7.46 -27.39
C PHE A 104 -10.21 -8.41 -27.24
N ASN A 105 -9.43 -8.65 -28.31
CA ASN A 105 -8.29 -9.58 -28.26
C ASN A 105 -6.98 -8.95 -27.74
N GLN A 106 -6.80 -7.64 -27.94
CA GLN A 106 -5.67 -6.90 -27.37
C GLN A 106 -5.91 -6.57 -25.88
N ARG A 107 -7.17 -6.60 -25.41
CA ARG A 107 -7.51 -6.45 -23.99
C ARG A 107 -6.90 -7.54 -23.12
N GLY A 108 -6.83 -8.80 -23.56
CA GLY A 108 -6.43 -9.92 -22.71
C GLY A 108 -4.99 -9.81 -22.20
N ASN A 109 -4.02 -9.84 -23.11
CA ASN A 109 -2.60 -9.78 -22.77
C ASN A 109 -2.21 -8.44 -22.13
N THR A 110 -2.71 -7.33 -22.67
CA THR A 110 -2.47 -5.99 -22.11
C THR A 110 -3.00 -5.89 -20.68
N LYS A 111 -4.21 -6.41 -20.39
CA LYS A 111 -4.75 -6.42 -19.02
C LYS A 111 -3.93 -7.27 -18.08
N ILE A 112 -3.39 -8.41 -18.52
CA ILE A 112 -2.54 -9.27 -17.69
C ILE A 112 -1.23 -8.55 -17.37
N ILE A 113 -0.58 -7.96 -18.37
CA ILE A 113 0.67 -7.22 -18.23
C ILE A 113 0.49 -6.04 -17.30
N VAL A 114 -0.55 -5.23 -17.54
CA VAL A 114 -0.94 -4.13 -16.65
C VAL A 114 -1.17 -4.64 -15.23
N ALA A 115 -1.98 -5.67 -15.03
CA ALA A 115 -2.26 -6.21 -13.70
C ALA A 115 -1.01 -6.76 -12.97
N GLN A 116 0.01 -7.21 -13.71
CA GLN A 116 1.29 -7.61 -13.13
C GLN A 116 2.14 -6.42 -12.72
N ASP A 117 2.16 -5.36 -13.52
CA ASP A 117 2.98 -4.17 -13.27
C ASP A 117 2.37 -3.36 -12.09
N GLU A 118 1.05 -3.17 -12.10
CA GLU A 118 0.25 -2.62 -10.99
C GLU A 118 0.50 -3.37 -9.68
N ARG A 119 0.56 -4.71 -9.75
CA ARG A 119 0.81 -5.54 -8.58
C ARG A 119 2.16 -5.25 -7.95
N LYS A 120 3.20 -4.92 -8.73
CA LYS A 120 4.53 -4.63 -8.16
C LYS A 120 4.53 -3.33 -7.37
N ALA A 121 3.92 -2.27 -7.92
CA ALA A 121 3.77 -1.00 -7.22
C ALA A 121 2.98 -1.18 -5.91
N LEU A 122 1.85 -1.90 -5.97
CA LEU A 122 1.03 -2.21 -4.79
C LEU A 122 1.74 -3.14 -3.79
N ASP A 123 2.50 -4.14 -4.25
CA ASP A 123 3.29 -5.01 -3.38
C ASP A 123 4.37 -4.20 -2.65
N TRP A 124 4.97 -3.19 -3.30
CA TRP A 124 5.88 -2.25 -2.66
C TRP A 124 5.14 -1.36 -1.65
N ALA A 125 4.06 -0.69 -2.04
CA ALA A 125 3.30 0.21 -1.17
C ALA A 125 2.82 -0.52 0.11
N THR A 126 2.26 -1.72 -0.05
CA THR A 126 1.81 -2.54 1.08
C THR A 126 2.95 -3.12 1.92
N SER A 127 4.18 -3.21 1.40
CA SER A 127 5.35 -3.62 2.20
C SER A 127 5.81 -2.54 3.16
N ILE A 128 5.61 -1.28 2.78
CA ILE A 128 5.95 -0.10 3.59
C ILE A 128 4.82 0.24 4.56
N LEU A 129 3.59 0.35 4.05
CA LEU A 129 2.46 0.83 4.84
C LEU A 129 1.83 -0.24 5.75
N ILE A 130 2.01 -1.52 5.43
CA ILE A 130 1.43 -2.64 6.18
C ILE A 130 2.54 -3.67 6.43
N PRO A 131 3.43 -3.48 7.42
CA PRO A 131 4.58 -4.36 7.63
C PRO A 131 4.19 -5.85 7.76
N ASP A 132 4.92 -6.72 7.06
CA ASP A 132 4.61 -8.17 7.00
C ASP A 132 4.53 -8.80 8.41
N VAL A 133 5.47 -8.45 9.31
CA VAL A 133 5.51 -8.99 10.68
C VAL A 133 4.24 -8.67 11.46
N GLU A 134 3.75 -7.44 11.36
CA GLU A 134 2.54 -7.04 12.08
C GLU A 134 1.29 -7.61 11.42
N PHE A 135 1.26 -7.64 10.10
CA PHE A 135 0.16 -8.24 9.35
C PHE A 135 0.03 -9.73 9.63
N ASP A 136 1.14 -10.49 9.65
CA ASP A 136 1.15 -11.92 9.94
C ASP A 136 0.58 -12.19 11.36
N ARG A 137 0.94 -11.37 12.37
CA ARG A 137 0.36 -11.46 13.73
C ARG A 137 -1.16 -11.25 13.74
N ILE A 138 -1.67 -10.33 12.93
CA ILE A 138 -3.12 -10.08 12.81
C ILE A 138 -3.81 -11.29 12.18
N MET A 139 -3.20 -11.88 11.14
CA MET A 139 -3.73 -13.09 10.48
C MET A 139 -3.73 -14.30 11.43
N GLU A 140 -2.68 -14.48 12.22
CA GLU A 140 -2.58 -15.54 13.24
C GLU A 140 -3.62 -15.40 14.35
N ALA A 141 -3.91 -14.16 14.78
CA ALA A 141 -4.93 -13.89 15.80
C ALA A 141 -6.37 -14.16 15.30
N GLY A 142 -6.62 -14.11 13.99
CA GLY A 142 -7.84 -14.61 13.34
C GLY A 142 -9.15 -13.86 13.68
N ASN A 143 -9.10 -12.69 14.30
CA ASN A 143 -10.29 -12.02 14.87
C ASN A 143 -10.48 -10.56 14.43
N TYR A 144 -9.84 -10.15 13.34
CA TYR A 144 -9.91 -8.79 12.84
C TYR A 144 -10.87 -8.67 11.64
N THR A 145 -11.67 -7.62 11.63
CA THR A 145 -12.42 -7.13 10.48
C THR A 145 -11.52 -6.31 9.57
N ILE A 146 -11.90 -6.13 8.30
CA ILE A 146 -11.16 -5.28 7.36
C ILE A 146 -11.04 -3.85 7.91
N TRP A 147 -12.10 -3.34 8.53
CA TRP A 147 -12.13 -2.00 9.12
C TRP A 147 -11.14 -1.82 10.26
N GLU A 148 -11.02 -2.82 11.14
CA GLU A 148 -10.02 -2.77 12.21
C GLU A 148 -8.59 -2.78 11.65
N ILE A 149 -8.36 -3.50 10.54
CA ILE A 149 -7.06 -3.51 9.86
C ILE A 149 -6.78 -2.15 9.21
N THR A 150 -7.74 -1.55 8.52
CA THR A 150 -7.58 -0.21 7.91
C THR A 150 -7.29 0.85 8.96
N GLU A 151 -7.98 0.83 10.11
CA GLU A 151 -7.74 1.79 11.19
C GLU A 151 -6.40 1.55 11.89
N ARG A 152 -6.01 0.28 12.05
CA ARG A 152 -4.74 -0.08 12.68
C ARG A 152 -3.55 0.44 11.89
N PHE A 153 -3.52 0.24 10.58
CA PHE A 153 -2.42 0.72 9.73
C PHE A 153 -2.65 2.15 9.21
N ASP A 154 -3.82 2.72 9.43
CA ASP A 154 -4.25 4.01 8.86
C ASP A 154 -4.07 4.03 7.33
N VAL A 155 -4.71 3.08 6.65
CA VAL A 155 -4.62 2.90 5.20
C VAL A 155 -6.00 2.71 4.60
N GLU A 156 -6.11 2.96 3.29
CA GLU A 156 -7.32 2.69 2.54
C GLU A 156 -7.60 1.19 2.41
N ARG A 157 -8.87 0.84 2.34
CA ARG A 157 -9.34 -0.56 2.25
C ARG A 157 -8.72 -1.31 1.08
N TRP A 158 -8.56 -0.66 -0.07
CA TRP A 158 -8.03 -1.31 -1.28
C TRP A 158 -6.58 -1.79 -1.10
N LEU A 159 -5.76 -1.12 -0.27
CA LEU A 159 -4.42 -1.62 0.09
C LEU A 159 -4.49 -2.86 0.98
N VAL A 160 -5.41 -2.87 1.94
CA VAL A 160 -5.63 -4.05 2.81
C VAL A 160 -6.08 -5.25 1.98
N ASP A 161 -7.02 -5.03 1.05
CA ASP A 161 -7.51 -6.08 0.15
C ASP A 161 -6.35 -6.65 -0.71
N HIS A 162 -5.46 -5.77 -1.20
CA HIS A 162 -4.26 -6.19 -1.93
C HIS A 162 -3.29 -6.98 -1.06
N LYS A 163 -3.02 -6.52 0.18
CA LYS A 163 -2.15 -7.19 1.15
C LYS A 163 -2.65 -8.59 1.51
N ILE A 164 -3.95 -8.75 1.75
CA ILE A 164 -4.58 -10.06 1.95
C ILE A 164 -4.38 -10.95 0.72
N GLY A 165 -4.55 -10.38 -0.48
CA GLY A 165 -4.27 -11.06 -1.74
C GLY A 165 -2.83 -11.57 -1.82
N ARG A 166 -1.85 -10.76 -1.43
CA ARG A 166 -0.43 -11.13 -1.37
C ARG A 166 -0.16 -12.22 -0.34
N TYR A 167 -0.69 -12.08 0.87
CA TYR A 167 -0.59 -13.09 1.93
C TYR A 167 -1.10 -14.45 1.46
N ARG A 168 -2.29 -14.50 0.85
CA ARG A 168 -2.87 -15.77 0.35
C ARG A 168 -2.00 -16.44 -0.73
N ARG A 169 -1.31 -15.67 -1.57
CA ARG A 169 -0.35 -16.20 -2.56
C ARG A 169 0.86 -16.83 -1.84
N LYS A 170 1.46 -16.10 -0.89
CA LYS A 170 2.58 -16.59 -0.06
C LYS A 170 2.22 -17.90 0.66
N GLU A 171 1.03 -17.98 1.24
CA GLU A 171 0.54 -19.20 1.90
C GLU A 171 0.37 -20.37 0.93
N MET A 172 -0.18 -20.09 -0.27
CA MET A 172 -0.38 -21.10 -1.32
C MET A 172 0.94 -21.65 -1.84
N ASP A 173 1.96 -20.79 -1.99
CA ASP A 173 3.32 -21.20 -2.39
C ASP A 173 3.97 -22.12 -1.33
N GLN A 174 3.50 -22.03 -0.08
CA GLN A 174 3.89 -22.92 1.02
C GLN A 174 2.94 -24.13 1.19
N GLY A 175 2.06 -24.38 0.22
CA GLY A 175 1.11 -25.49 0.23
C GLY A 175 -0.13 -25.29 1.10
N ARG A 176 -0.34 -24.10 1.69
CA ARG A 176 -1.49 -23.79 2.54
C ARG A 176 -2.56 -23.02 1.77
N LYS A 177 -3.81 -23.51 1.83
CA LYS A 177 -4.94 -22.86 1.16
C LYS A 177 -5.75 -22.00 2.12
N VAL A 178 -5.45 -20.70 2.17
CA VAL A 178 -6.17 -19.73 3.00
C VAL A 178 -7.34 -19.10 2.23
N LYS A 179 -8.55 -19.12 2.80
CA LYS A 179 -9.72 -18.42 2.26
C LYS A 179 -9.99 -17.16 3.07
N TRP A 180 -10.54 -16.13 2.41
CA TRP A 180 -10.94 -14.86 3.03
C TRP A 180 -11.75 -15.02 4.32
N ARG A 181 -12.74 -15.93 4.31
CA ARG A 181 -13.61 -16.18 5.46
C ARG A 181 -12.91 -16.83 6.65
N ASP A 182 -11.71 -17.37 6.44
CA ASP A 182 -10.96 -18.07 7.47
C ASP A 182 -10.02 -17.09 8.21
N ILE A 183 -9.76 -15.89 7.67
CA ILE A 183 -8.81 -14.90 8.21
C ILE A 183 -9.42 -13.54 8.55
N ILE A 184 -10.58 -13.21 7.98
CA ILE A 184 -11.26 -11.93 8.20
C ILE A 184 -12.61 -12.17 8.86
N LYS A 185 -12.81 -11.55 10.02
CA LYS A 185 -14.10 -11.50 10.69
C LYS A 185 -15.09 -10.70 9.85
N ARG A 186 -16.26 -11.27 9.59
CA ARG A 186 -17.36 -10.51 8.98
C ARG A 186 -17.90 -9.54 10.02
N SER A 187 -17.89 -8.25 9.72
CA SER A 187 -18.69 -7.29 10.47
C SER A 187 -20.15 -7.72 10.34
N ILE A 188 -20.77 -8.06 11.47
CA ILE A 188 -22.21 -8.33 11.57
C ILE A 188 -22.92 -6.99 11.68
#